data_AF-A0A0J7KFN3-F1
#
_entry.id   AF-A0A0J7KFN3-F1
#
_cell.length_a   1.000
_cell.length_b   1.000
_cell.length_c   1.000
_cell.angle_alpha   90.00
_cell.angle_beta   90.00
_cell.angle_gamma   90.00
#
_symmetry.space_group_name_H-M   'P 1'
#
loop_
_entity.id
_entity.type
_entity.pdbx_description
1 polymer ?
#
loop_
_entity_poly.entity_id
_entity_poly.type
_entity_poly.pdbx_seq_one_letter_code
_entity_poly.pdbx_strand_id
1 'polypeptide(L)'
;MSLLIRYKMKNFLYKIITGDEKGTRTLIEENRGLTWSTIDIDRETQYSCKKVLLFIWWDMKGVIYYELLQPGQTINAEYYQQQLIHLSDEIERKRPFTGHGTR
;
A
#
# COMPACT_ATOMS: atom_id res chain seq x y z
N MET A 1 -1.24 -31.97 -6.42
CA MET A 1 -2.54 -31.73 -5.75
C MET A 1 -2.96 -30.29 -6.02
N SER A 2 -4.15 -30.06 -6.58
CA SER A 2 -4.62 -28.70 -6.90
C SER A 2 -5.12 -27.95 -5.65
N LEU A 3 -5.09 -26.61 -5.69
CA LEU A 3 -5.63 -25.76 -4.61
C LEU A 3 -7.10 -26.06 -4.30
N LEU A 4 -7.88 -26.43 -5.33
CA LEU A 4 -9.28 -26.80 -5.19
C LEU A 4 -9.46 -28.07 -4.36
N ILE A 5 -8.59 -29.07 -4.55
CA ILE A 5 -8.61 -30.30 -3.76
C ILE A 5 -8.23 -30.00 -2.31
N ARG A 6 -7.20 -29.16 -2.08
CA ARG A 6 -6.78 -28.76 -0.73
C ARG A 6 -7.89 -28.03 0.03
N TYR A 7 -8.61 -27.13 -0.64
CA TYR A 7 -9.73 -26.39 -0.05
C TYR A 7 -10.85 -27.34 0.40
N LYS A 8 -11.20 -28.32 -0.45
CA LYS A 8 -12.23 -29.33 -0.13
C LYS A 8 -11.84 -30.21 1.06
N MET A 9 -10.54 -30.48 1.25
CA MET A 9 -10.05 -31.29 2.38
C MET A 9 -9.96 -30.49 3.68
N LYS A 10 -9.52 -29.22 3.61
CA LYS A 10 -9.39 -28.35 4.77
C LYS A 10 -9.60 -26.91 4.32
N ASN A 11 -10.59 -26.24 4.91
CA ASN A 11 -10.75 -24.81 4.68
C ASN A 11 -9.51 -24.07 5.19
N PHE A 12 -8.84 -23.33 4.32
CA PHE A 12 -7.66 -22.52 4.64
C PHE A 12 -7.85 -21.06 4.28
N LEU A 13 -9.00 -20.69 3.70
CA LEU A 13 -9.25 -19.32 3.22
C LEU A 13 -9.18 -18.30 4.35
N TYR A 14 -9.61 -18.69 5.57
CA TYR A 14 -9.51 -17.84 6.76
C TYR A 14 -8.07 -17.53 7.20
N LYS A 15 -7.07 -18.27 6.69
CA LYS A 15 -5.64 -18.03 6.94
C LYS A 15 -4.99 -17.18 5.85
N ILE A 16 -5.69 -16.88 4.76
CA ILE A 16 -5.12 -16.12 3.65
C ILE A 16 -5.14 -14.63 4.01
N ILE A 17 -3.96 -14.04 3.96
CA ILE A 17 -3.76 -12.61 3.87
C ILE A 17 -3.24 -12.36 2.46
N THR A 18 -3.84 -11.41 1.76
CA THR A 18 -3.46 -11.03 0.41
C THR A 18 -3.18 -9.54 0.38
N GLY A 19 -2.42 -9.10 -0.62
CA GLY A 19 -2.16 -7.69 -0.83
C GLY A 19 -1.95 -7.40 -2.31
N ASP A 20 -2.08 -6.14 -2.66
CA ASP A 20 -1.90 -5.63 -4.02
C ASP A 20 -1.30 -4.23 -4.00
N GLU A 21 -0.71 -3.86 -5.13
CA GLU A 21 -0.03 -2.59 -5.36
C GLU A 21 -0.77 -1.80 -6.43
N LYS A 22 -1.36 -0.66 -6.05
CA LYS A 22 -2.10 0.21 -6.99
C LYS A 22 -1.43 1.55 -7.18
N GLY A 23 -0.91 1.76 -8.39
CA GLY A 23 -0.40 3.06 -8.82
C GLY A 23 -1.54 4.02 -9.16
N THR A 24 -1.61 5.15 -8.47
CA THR A 24 -2.51 6.27 -8.80
C THR A 24 -1.71 7.47 -9.28
N ARG A 25 -2.25 8.25 -10.22
CA ARG A 25 -1.61 9.48 -10.70
C ARG A 25 -2.27 10.65 -9.97
N THR A 26 -1.47 11.42 -9.24
CA THR A 26 -1.90 12.67 -8.61
C THR A 26 -1.28 13.84 -9.32
N LEU A 27 -2.10 14.83 -9.68
CA LEU A 27 -1.62 16.13 -10.13
C LEU A 27 -1.24 16.94 -8.90
N ILE A 28 0.01 17.37 -8.82
CA ILE A 28 0.47 18.24 -7.74
C ILE A 28 0.77 19.60 -8.35
N GLU A 29 0.21 20.64 -7.74
CA GLU A 29 0.53 22.04 -8.07
C GLU A 29 1.90 22.37 -7.46
N GLU A 30 2.91 22.60 -8.31
CA GLU A 30 4.23 23.00 -7.85
C GLU A 30 4.25 24.50 -7.58
N ASN A 31 3.94 24.90 -6.35
CA ASN A 31 4.11 26.29 -5.91
C ASN A 31 5.62 26.59 -5.76
N ARG A 32 6.26 27.07 -6.84
CA ARG A 32 7.61 27.63 -6.74
C ARG A 32 7.53 28.90 -5.90
N GLY A 33 8.32 28.95 -4.83
CA GLY A 33 8.28 29.95 -3.77
C GLY A 33 7.95 31.37 -4.23
N LEU A 34 6.96 31.97 -3.58
CA LEU A 34 6.55 33.36 -3.77
C LEU A 34 7.67 34.31 -3.32
N THR A 35 8.46 34.82 -4.26
CA THR A 35 9.12 36.13 -4.10
C THR A 35 8.19 37.17 -4.68
N TRP A 36 7.73 38.12 -3.85
CA TRP A 36 6.73 39.15 -4.20
C TRP A 36 7.28 40.25 -5.11
N SER A 37 7.64 39.93 -6.35
CA SER A 37 7.94 40.95 -7.34
C SER A 37 7.24 40.67 -8.66
N THR A 38 6.21 41.50 -8.88
CA THR A 38 5.65 41.95 -10.15
C THR A 38 4.92 40.91 -11.01
N ILE A 39 3.63 41.24 -11.18
CA ILE A 39 2.68 40.86 -12.20
C ILE A 39 3.36 40.42 -13.51
N ASP A 40 3.25 39.13 -13.82
CA ASP A 40 3.29 38.63 -15.21
C ASP A 40 2.10 37.70 -15.38
N ILE A 41 1.19 38.13 -16.24
CA ILE A 41 -0.06 37.47 -16.63
C ILE A 41 0.30 36.44 -17.70
N ASP A 42 1.08 35.42 -17.35
CA ASP A 42 1.24 34.21 -18.18
C ASP A 42 1.93 33.08 -17.38
N ARG A 43 1.44 32.79 -16.17
CA ARG A 43 1.96 31.65 -15.39
C ARG A 43 1.15 30.42 -15.73
N GLU A 44 1.55 29.74 -16.80
CA GLU A 44 1.15 28.37 -17.08
C GLU A 44 1.47 27.54 -15.83
N THR A 45 0.45 27.22 -15.03
CA THR A 45 0.58 26.35 -13.86
C THR A 45 1.13 25.01 -14.33
N GLN A 46 2.43 24.80 -14.14
CA GLN A 46 3.10 23.58 -14.56
C GLN A 46 2.72 22.45 -13.59
N TYR A 47 1.61 21.77 -13.88
CA TYR A 47 1.18 20.59 -13.13
C TYR A 47 2.20 19.46 -13.31
N SER A 48 2.82 19.04 -12.22
CA SER A 48 3.68 17.86 -12.22
C SER A 48 2.83 16.63 -11.93
N CYS A 49 2.70 15.73 -12.92
CA CYS A 49 1.99 14.47 -12.73
C CYS A 49 2.90 13.50 -11.96
N LYS A 50 2.67 13.36 -10.65
CA LYS A 50 3.44 12.41 -9.85
C LYS A 50 2.63 11.14 -9.57
N LYS A 51 3.29 9.99 -9.67
CA LYS A 51 2.68 8.68 -9.42
C LYS A 51 2.85 8.34 -7.94
N VAL A 52 1.72 8.15 -7.26
CA VAL A 52 1.63 7.66 -5.88
C VAL A 52 1.33 6.16 -5.95
N LEU A 53 1.97 5.37 -5.09
CA LEU A 53 1.76 3.92 -5.07
C LEU A 53 1.16 3.50 -3.73
N LEU A 54 -0.01 2.85 -3.80
CA LEU A 54 -0.70 2.30 -2.63
C LEU A 54 -0.37 0.82 -2.50
N PHE A 55 0.16 0.43 -1.35
CA PHE A 55 0.21 -0.95 -0.88
C PHE A 55 -0.94 -1.19 0.06
N ILE A 56 -1.67 -2.28 -0.12
CA ILE A 56 -2.76 -2.65 0.78
C ILE A 56 -2.76 -4.15 1.00
N TRP A 57 -2.93 -4.54 2.26
CA TRP A 57 -2.97 -5.92 2.74
C TRP A 57 -4.25 -6.16 3.53
N TRP A 58 -4.96 -7.23 3.23
CA TRP A 58 -6.24 -7.56 3.86
C TRP A 58 -6.48 -9.07 3.94
N ASP A 59 -7.39 -9.45 4.82
CA ASP A 59 -7.94 -10.80 4.91
C ASP A 59 -9.47 -10.76 4.81
N MET A 60 -10.12 -11.90 5.07
CA MET A 60 -11.58 -12.01 5.08
C MET A 60 -12.28 -11.10 6.11
N LYS A 61 -11.56 -10.59 7.13
CA LYS A 61 -12.10 -9.70 8.17
C LYS A 61 -11.88 -8.22 7.84
N GLY A 62 -11.11 -7.90 6.80
CA GLY A 62 -10.87 -6.54 6.32
C GLY A 62 -9.39 -6.16 6.25
N VAL A 63 -9.13 -4.86 6.12
CA VAL A 63 -7.77 -4.32 5.91
C VAL A 63 -6.91 -4.49 7.16
N ILE A 64 -5.71 -5.03 6.97
CA ILE A 64 -4.71 -5.25 8.01
C ILE A 64 -3.67 -4.13 7.99
N TYR A 65 -3.10 -3.83 6.82
CA TYR A 65 -2.07 -2.80 6.70
C TYR A 65 -2.20 -2.13 5.34
N TYR A 66 -1.90 -0.83 5.27
CA TYR A 66 -1.77 -0.13 4.01
C TYR A 66 -0.71 0.94 4.15
N GLU A 67 -0.05 1.25 3.05
CA GLU A 67 0.99 2.27 3.00
C GLU A 67 0.92 3.00 1.66
N LEU A 68 1.05 4.32 1.73
CA LEU A 68 1.04 5.19 0.56
C LEU A 68 2.44 5.75 0.35
N LEU A 69 3.06 5.38 -0.75
CA LEU A 69 4.40 5.88 -1.09
C LEU A 69 4.30 7.28 -1.65
N GLN A 70 5.20 8.13 -1.18
CA GLN A 70 5.28 9.47 -1.72
C GLN A 70 5.67 9.44 -3.19
N PRO A 71 5.16 10.40 -3.96
CA PRO A 71 5.45 10.45 -5.38
C PRO A 71 6.95 10.61 -5.67
N GLY A 72 7.48 9.75 -6.55
CA GLY A 72 8.91 9.75 -6.91
C GLY A 72 9.79 8.86 -6.03
N GLN A 73 9.23 8.19 -5.02
CA GLN A 73 9.94 7.20 -4.22
C GLN A 73 10.04 5.87 -4.98
N THR A 74 11.26 5.40 -5.21
CA THR A 74 11.52 4.09 -5.83
C THR A 74 11.48 3.00 -4.77
N ILE A 75 10.68 1.96 -4.98
CA ILE A 75 10.69 0.77 -4.12
C ILE A 75 11.95 -0.02 -4.43
N ASN A 76 12.85 -0.10 -3.45
CA ASN A 76 13.94 -1.06 -3.46
C ASN A 76 13.55 -2.30 -2.65
N ALA A 77 14.36 -3.36 -2.74
CA ALA A 77 14.11 -4.59 -2.00
C ALA A 77 14.10 -4.39 -0.48
N GLU A 78 14.92 -3.47 0.04
CA GLU A 78 14.99 -3.14 1.47
C GLU A 78 13.68 -2.51 1.98
N TYR A 79 13.11 -1.59 1.20
CA TYR A 79 11.82 -0.99 1.53
C TYR A 79 10.74 -2.05 1.55
N TYR A 80 10.67 -2.92 0.54
CA TYR A 80 9.71 -4.02 0.52
C TYR A 80 9.88 -4.97 1.73
N GLN A 81 11.12 -5.25 2.13
CA GLN A 81 11.40 -6.03 3.34
C GLN A 81 10.87 -5.34 4.60
N GLN A 82 11.08 -4.03 4.76
CA GLN A 82 10.55 -3.26 5.89
C GLN A 82 9.02 -3.28 5.92
N GLN A 83 8.36 -3.17 4.77
CA GLN A 83 6.91 -3.28 4.68
C GLN A 83 6.39 -4.63 5.17
N LEU A 84 7.08 -5.73 4.84
CA LEU A 84 6.71 -7.06 5.31
C LEU A 84 6.89 -7.22 6.83
N ILE A 85 7.89 -6.56 7.42
CA ILE A 85 8.08 -6.53 8.88
C ILE A 85 6.91 -5.80 9.53
N HIS A 86 6.57 -4.58 9.06
CA HIS A 86 5.42 -3.84 9.58
C HIS A 86 4.10 -4.60 9.40
N LEU A 87 3.94 -5.29 8.27
CA LEU A 87 2.79 -6.17 8.04
C LEU A 87 2.73 -7.28 9.09
N SER A 88 3.86 -7.94 9.39
CA SER A 88 3.93 -8.98 10.42
C SER A 88 3.46 -8.46 11.78
N ASP A 89 3.95 -7.29 12.19
CA ASP A 89 3.58 -6.65 13.45
C ASP A 89 2.08 -6.31 13.49
N GLU A 90 1.53 -5.76 12.40
CA GLU A 90 0.11 -5.45 12.29
C GLU A 90 -0.77 -6.70 12.26
N ILE A 91 -0.30 -7.82 11.71
CA ILE A 91 -0.99 -9.11 11.78
C ILE A 91 -1.08 -9.57 13.23
N GLU A 92 0.03 -9.57 13.97
CA GLU A 92 0.03 -9.97 15.37
C GLU A 92 -0.92 -9.11 16.22
N ARG A 93 -0.96 -7.81 15.93
CA ARG A 93 -1.82 -6.85 16.64
C ARG A 93 -3.31 -6.98 16.27
N LYS A 94 -3.65 -7.05 14.98
CA LYS A 94 -5.04 -7.02 14.49
C LYS A 94 -5.67 -8.41 14.35
N ARG A 95 -4.87 -9.46 14.31
CA ARG A 95 -5.29 -10.86 14.15
C ARG A 95 -4.59 -11.71 15.21
N PRO A 96 -4.81 -11.42 16.51
CA PRO A 96 -4.24 -12.24 17.58
C PRO A 96 -4.67 -13.70 17.39
N PHE A 97 -3.76 -14.63 17.68
CA PHE A 97 -4.03 -16.05 17.52
C PHE A 97 -5.13 -16.49 18.50
N THR A 98 -6.34 -16.74 18.00
CA THR A 98 -7.48 -17.14 18.84
C THR A 98 -7.60 -18.66 19.03
N GLY A 99 -6.53 -19.44 18.85
CA GLY A 99 -6.52 -20.88 19.15
C GLY A 99 -7.38 -21.78 18.25
N HIS A 100 -8.08 -21.24 17.25
CA HIS A 100 -9.02 -22.01 16.40
C HIS A 100 -8.39 -22.70 15.19
N GLY A 101 -7.09 -22.95 15.22
CA GLY A 101 -6.44 -23.77 14.21
C GLY A 101 -4.96 -23.90 14.47
N THR A 102 -4.53 -25.11 14.82
CA THR A 102 -3.11 -25.48 14.92
C THR A 102 -2.36 -24.98 13.68
N ARG A 103 -1.19 -24.40 13.91
CA ARG A 103 -0.30 -23.87 12.87
C ARG A 103 0.09 -24.99 11.91
#